data_AF-A0A1F3CHZ6-F1
#
_entry.id   AF-A0A1F3CHZ6-F1
#
_cell.length_a   1.000
_cell.length_b   1.000
_cell.length_c   1.000
_cell.angle_alpha   90.00
_cell.angle_beta   90.00
_cell.angle_gamma   90.00
#
_symmetry.space_group_name_H-M   'P 1'
#
loop_
_entity.id
_entity.type
_entity.pdbx_description
1 polymer ?
#
loop_
_entity_poly.entity_id
_entity_poly.type
_entity_poly.pdbx_seq_one_letter_code
_entity_poly.pdbx_strand_id
1 'polypeptide(L)'
;MKIFDLITPQEIVELAKQKGEEFKKIKTNQLRNFFNEVVSIKNTMLSINGFNFSLIEPKLVLLKPKLAYAAGRQNIVKPFKTFMDEVIDAVLNANDKKKAVENFIILNESIIAYHKFYGGD
;
A
#
# COMPACT_ATOMS: atom_id res chain seq x y z
N MET A 1 13.71 4.73 -3.03
CA MET A 1 13.14 3.54 -2.37
C MET A 1 13.81 2.29 -2.94
N LYS A 2 14.02 1.23 -2.14
CA LYS A 2 14.59 -0.05 -2.62
C LYS A 2 13.72 -0.63 -3.75
N ILE A 3 14.34 -1.39 -4.66
CA ILE A 3 13.65 -2.13 -5.71
C ILE A 3 12.68 -3.10 -5.03
N PHE A 4 11.37 -2.89 -5.22
CA PHE A 4 10.35 -3.42 -4.31
C PHE A 4 10.04 -4.90 -4.51
N ASP A 5 10.52 -5.50 -5.59
CA ASP A 5 10.62 -6.95 -5.82
C ASP A 5 11.78 -7.61 -5.06
N LEU A 6 12.77 -6.86 -4.59
CA LEU A 6 13.94 -7.39 -3.88
C LEU A 6 13.89 -7.20 -2.36
N ILE A 7 12.88 -6.50 -1.85
CA ILE A 7 12.70 -6.30 -0.41
C ILE A 7 12.33 -7.63 0.27
N THR A 8 12.98 -7.93 1.38
CA THR A 8 12.73 -9.14 2.17
C THR A 8 11.48 -8.99 3.05
N PRO A 9 10.81 -10.09 3.44
CA PRO A 9 9.67 -10.02 4.36
C PRO A 9 9.98 -9.29 5.67
N GLN A 10 11.18 -9.49 6.23
CA GLN A 10 11.60 -8.83 7.48
C GLN A 10 11.72 -7.31 7.30
N GLU A 11 12.26 -6.85 6.17
CA GLU A 11 12.35 -5.42 5.87
C GLU A 11 10.96 -4.80 5.64
N ILE A 12 10.03 -5.53 5.01
CA ILE A 12 8.64 -5.08 4.86
C ILE A 12 7.99 -4.89 6.23
N VAL A 13 8.14 -5.86 7.14
CA VAL A 13 7.55 -5.81 8.48
C VAL A 13 8.12 -4.65 9.30
N GLU A 14 9.44 -4.44 9.25
CA GLU A 14 10.08 -3.32 9.97
C GLU A 14 9.64 -1.95 9.42
N LEU A 15 9.58 -1.81 8.08
CA LEU A 15 9.03 -0.60 7.46
C LEU A 15 7.57 -0.38 7.85
N ALA A 16 6.76 -1.43 7.83
CA ALA A 16 5.35 -1.38 8.19
C ALA A 16 5.14 -0.98 9.65
N LYS A 17 5.99 -1.45 10.56
CA LYS A 17 5.97 -1.08 11.97
C LYS A 17 6.21 0.41 12.15
N GLN A 18 7.27 0.94 11.55
CA GLN A 18 7.60 2.37 11.60
C GLN A 18 6.46 3.22 11.03
N LYS A 19 5.94 2.83 9.87
CA LYS A 19 4.85 3.55 9.21
C LYS A 19 3.50 3.43 9.92
N GLY A 20 3.19 2.27 10.50
CA GLY A 20 2.00 2.08 11.33
C GLY A 20 1.98 3.04 12.52
N GLU A 21 3.12 3.25 13.17
CA GLU A 21 3.25 4.23 14.24
C GLU A 21 3.15 5.68 13.74
N GLU A 22 3.87 6.02 12.67
CA GLU A 22 3.84 7.35 12.05
C GLU A 22 2.42 7.77 11.68
N PHE A 23 1.63 6.82 11.16
CA PHE A 23 0.27 7.04 10.69
C PHE A 23 -0.79 6.90 11.78
N LYS A 24 -0.44 6.65 13.05
CA LYS A 24 -1.41 6.39 14.13
C LYS A 24 -2.46 7.50 14.34
N LYS A 25 -2.13 8.74 13.99
CA LYS A 25 -3.05 9.89 14.07
C LYS A 25 -4.03 9.98 12.89
N ILE A 26 -3.85 9.19 11.84
CA ILE A 26 -4.81 9.10 10.74
C ILE A 26 -5.96 8.21 11.19
N LYS A 27 -7.19 8.67 10.95
CA LYS A 27 -8.40 7.91 11.32
C LYS A 27 -8.44 6.57 10.60
N THR A 28 -8.78 5.50 11.32
CA THR A 28 -8.87 4.14 10.79
C THR A 28 -9.77 4.06 9.57
N ASN A 29 -10.87 4.81 9.54
CA ASN A 29 -11.78 4.79 8.38
C ASN A 29 -11.08 5.28 7.09
N GLN A 30 -10.12 6.20 7.16
CA GLN A 30 -9.38 6.67 6.00
C GLN A 30 -8.39 5.62 5.50
N LEU A 31 -7.63 5.00 6.40
CA LEU A 31 -6.70 3.92 6.05
C LEU A 31 -7.44 2.67 5.57
N ARG A 32 -8.57 2.35 6.18
CA ARG A 32 -9.43 1.22 5.78
C ARG A 32 -10.01 1.41 4.38
N ASN A 33 -10.43 2.62 4.02
CA ASN A 33 -10.91 2.91 2.66
C ASN A 33 -9.83 2.63 1.62
N PHE A 34 -8.59 3.06 1.87
CA PHE A 34 -7.46 2.75 1.00
C PHE A 34 -7.18 1.25 0.96
N PHE A 35 -7.20 0.59 2.11
CA PHE A 35 -6.94 -0.84 2.22
C PHE A 35 -7.94 -1.71 1.47
N ASN A 36 -9.22 -1.31 1.44
CA ASN A 36 -10.23 -2.02 0.66
C ASN A 36 -9.87 -2.06 -0.83
N GLU A 37 -9.20 -1.02 -1.35
CA GLU A 37 -8.69 -1.00 -2.71
C GLU A 37 -7.51 -1.96 -2.90
N VAL A 38 -6.62 -2.05 -1.91
CA VAL A 38 -5.53 -3.04 -1.89
C VAL A 38 -6.08 -4.47 -1.88
N VAL A 39 -7.14 -4.72 -1.09
CA VAL A 39 -7.84 -6.01 -1.08
C VAL A 39 -8.49 -6.29 -2.43
N SER A 40 -9.06 -5.28 -3.11
CA SER A 40 -9.57 -5.44 -4.48
C SER A 40 -8.48 -5.84 -5.47
N ILE A 41 -7.28 -5.28 -5.34
CA ILE A 41 -6.10 -5.66 -6.13
C ILE A 41 -5.71 -7.12 -5.83
N LYS A 42 -5.61 -7.50 -4.55
CA LYS A 42 -5.34 -8.88 -4.13
C LYS A 42 -6.35 -9.86 -4.72
N ASN A 43 -7.64 -9.54 -4.64
CA ASN A 43 -8.70 -10.38 -5.20
C ASN A 43 -8.58 -10.51 -6.72
N THR A 44 -8.26 -9.43 -7.42
CA THR A 44 -8.01 -9.45 -8.87
C THR A 44 -6.83 -10.36 -9.22
N MET A 45 -5.76 -10.31 -8.43
CA MET A 45 -4.58 -11.17 -8.61
C MET A 45 -4.90 -12.65 -8.38
N LEU A 46 -5.77 -12.97 -7.42
CA LEU A 46 -6.14 -14.34 -7.06
C LEU A 46 -7.23 -14.95 -7.97
N SER A 47 -8.05 -14.12 -8.63
CA SER A 47 -9.19 -14.59 -9.44
C SER A 47 -8.81 -15.11 -10.82
N ILE A 48 -7.54 -15.02 -11.22
CA ILE A 48 -7.05 -15.37 -12.55
C ILE A 48 -6.07 -16.55 -12.47
N ASN A 49 -6.13 -17.43 -13.47
CA ASN A 49 -5.15 -18.50 -13.61
C ASN A 49 -3.81 -17.91 -14.09
N GLY A 50 -2.89 -17.71 -13.15
CA GLY A 50 -1.60 -17.07 -13.42
C GLY A 50 -1.63 -15.56 -13.21
N PHE A 51 -0.46 -14.93 -13.18
CA PHE A 51 -0.32 -13.50 -12.92
C PHE A 51 -0.46 -12.67 -14.20
N ASN A 52 -1.38 -11.71 -14.20
CA ASN A 52 -1.55 -10.75 -15.30
C ASN A 52 -1.49 -9.31 -14.79
N PHE A 53 -0.36 -8.65 -15.02
CA PHE A 53 -0.12 -7.30 -14.53
C PHE A 53 -1.01 -6.24 -15.20
N SER A 54 -1.43 -6.42 -16.44
CA SER A 54 -2.24 -5.41 -17.15
C SER A 54 -3.63 -5.21 -16.55
N LEU A 55 -4.12 -6.18 -15.76
CA LEU A 55 -5.36 -6.06 -14.98
C LEU A 55 -5.16 -5.35 -13.63
N ILE A 56 -3.92 -5.30 -13.14
CA ILE A 56 -3.53 -4.77 -11.83
C ILE A 56 -3.00 -3.34 -11.94
N GLU A 57 -2.19 -3.07 -12.96
CA GLU A 57 -1.54 -1.78 -13.20
C GLU A 57 -2.53 -0.59 -13.20
N PRO A 58 -3.67 -0.63 -13.91
CA PRO A 58 -4.63 0.48 -13.86
C PRO A 58 -5.17 0.73 -12.45
N LYS A 59 -5.39 -0.33 -11.66
CA LYS A 59 -5.86 -0.23 -10.28
C LYS A 59 -4.82 0.44 -9.39
N LEU A 60 -3.54 0.08 -9.54
CA LEU A 60 -2.43 0.72 -8.82
C LEU A 60 -2.31 2.20 -9.16
N VAL A 61 -2.34 2.55 -10.45
CA VAL A 61 -2.25 3.95 -10.91
C VAL A 61 -3.39 4.80 -10.35
N LEU A 62 -4.61 4.24 -10.29
CA LEU A 62 -5.78 4.93 -9.74
C LEU A 62 -5.75 5.14 -8.23
N LEU A 63 -4.85 4.49 -7.49
CA LEU A 63 -4.66 4.77 -6.06
C LEU A 63 -4.14 6.18 -5.81
N LYS A 64 -3.24 6.68 -6.67
CA LYS A 64 -2.63 8.02 -6.51
C LYS A 64 -3.64 9.16 -6.50
N PRO A 65 -4.56 9.31 -7.48
CA PRO A 65 -5.57 10.36 -7.42
C PRO A 65 -6.54 10.18 -6.24
N LYS A 66 -6.87 8.94 -5.84
CA LYS A 66 -7.69 8.69 -4.63
C LYS A 66 -7.00 9.19 -3.36
N LEU A 67 -5.70 8.92 -3.22
CA LEU A 67 -4.88 9.42 -2.12
C LEU A 67 -4.75 10.95 -2.15
N ALA A 68 -4.57 11.53 -3.34
CA ALA A 68 -4.50 12.99 -3.51
C ALA A 68 -5.80 13.67 -3.06
N TYR A 69 -6.96 13.11 -3.42
CA TYR A 69 -8.26 13.59 -2.94
C TYR A 69 -8.38 13.50 -1.41
N ALA A 70 -8.02 12.35 -0.81
CA ALA A 70 -8.05 12.16 0.63
C ALA A 70 -7.13 13.16 1.37
N ALA A 71 -5.93 13.41 0.84
CA ALA A 71 -4.96 14.37 1.36
C ALA A 71 -5.39 15.83 1.17
N GLY A 72 -6.13 16.14 0.10
CA GLY A 72 -6.73 17.46 -0.12
C GLY A 72 -7.89 17.74 0.84
N ARG A 73 -8.65 16.71 1.22
CA ARG A 73 -9.72 16.80 2.22
C ARG A 73 -9.18 16.92 3.65
N GLN A 74 -8.10 16.21 3.96
CA GLN A 74 -7.51 16.18 5.30
C GLN A 74 -5.98 16.15 5.22
N ASN A 75 -5.35 17.24 5.67
CA ASN A 75 -3.90 17.40 5.64
C ASN A 75 -3.12 16.30 6.38
N ILE A 76 -3.72 15.70 7.41
CA ILE A 76 -3.10 14.62 8.19
C ILE A 76 -2.78 13.37 7.34
N VAL A 77 -3.42 13.21 6.18
CA VAL A 77 -3.20 12.09 5.25
C VAL A 77 -2.03 12.33 4.30
N LYS A 78 -1.49 13.56 4.20
CA LYS A 78 -0.40 13.89 3.28
C LYS A 78 0.86 13.02 3.43
N PRO A 79 1.33 12.70 4.65
CA PRO A 79 2.48 11.79 4.83
C PRO A 79 2.21 10.40 4.26
N PHE A 80 1.01 9.84 4.54
CA PHE A 80 0.58 8.56 4.01
C PHE A 80 0.51 8.57 2.47
N LYS A 81 -0.07 9.62 1.87
CA LYS A 81 -0.11 9.79 0.41
C LYS A 81 1.29 9.81 -0.18
N THR A 82 2.20 10.60 0.41
CA THR A 82 3.57 10.75 -0.11
C THR A 82 4.30 9.41 -0.09
N PHE A 83 4.21 8.70 1.03
CA PHE A 83 4.79 7.37 1.17
C PHE A 83 4.19 6.38 0.17
N MET A 84 2.86 6.36 0.02
CA MET A 84 2.20 5.42 -0.88
C MET A 84 2.46 5.71 -2.35
N ASP A 85 2.64 6.97 -2.74
CA ASP A 85 3.03 7.30 -4.11
C ASP A 85 4.40 6.69 -4.46
N GLU A 86 5.39 6.83 -3.57
CA GLU A 86 6.71 6.23 -3.75
C GLU A 86 6.63 4.71 -3.83
N VAL A 87 5.80 4.09 -2.99
CA VAL A 87 5.57 2.64 -2.99
C VAL A 87 4.94 2.20 -4.31
N ILE A 88 3.90 2.89 -4.78
CA ILE A 88 3.23 2.59 -6.04
C ILE A 88 4.22 2.73 -7.20
N ASP A 89 5.03 3.78 -7.23
CA ASP A 89 6.06 3.94 -8.26
C ASP A 89 7.10 2.83 -8.23
N ALA A 90 7.50 2.37 -7.04
CA ALA A 90 8.43 1.26 -6.92
C ALA A 90 7.84 -0.06 -7.45
N VAL A 91 6.54 -0.31 -7.24
CA VAL A 91 5.84 -1.48 -7.81
C VAL A 91 5.74 -1.36 -9.33
N LEU A 92 5.34 -0.18 -9.83
CA LEU A 92 5.21 0.08 -11.27
C LEU A 92 6.55 -0.02 -12.00
N ASN A 93 7.68 0.20 -11.34
CA ASN A 93 9.03 0.14 -11.93
C ASN A 93 9.78 -1.17 -11.63
N ALA A 94 9.23 -2.10 -10.85
CA ALA A 94 9.89 -3.36 -10.50
C ALA A 94 10.14 -4.27 -11.71
N ASN A 95 11.18 -5.12 -11.66
CA ASN A 95 11.43 -6.09 -12.71
C ASN A 95 10.47 -7.28 -12.57
N ASP A 96 10.37 -7.85 -11.36
CA ASP A 96 9.37 -8.86 -11.05
C ASP A 96 8.07 -8.19 -10.53
N LYS A 97 7.16 -7.91 -11.47
CA LYS A 97 5.86 -7.30 -11.16
C LYS A 97 5.02 -8.14 -10.20
N LYS A 98 5.08 -9.47 -10.31
CA LYS A 98 4.29 -10.36 -9.44
C LYS A 98 4.77 -10.22 -8.01
N LYS A 99 6.09 -10.35 -7.81
CA LYS A 99 6.69 -10.23 -6.50
C LYS A 99 6.47 -8.85 -5.88
N ALA A 100 6.60 -7.79 -6.68
CA ALA A 100 6.36 -6.42 -6.22
C ALA A 100 4.90 -6.21 -5.76
N VAL A 101 3.91 -6.74 -6.49
CA VAL A 101 2.50 -6.67 -6.08
C VAL A 101 2.25 -7.47 -4.80
N GLU A 102 2.84 -8.66 -4.66
CA GLU A 102 2.75 -9.45 -3.42
C GLU A 102 3.33 -8.68 -2.23
N ASN A 103 4.53 -8.11 -2.40
CA ASN A 103 5.18 -7.31 -1.37
C ASN A 103 4.34 -6.05 -1.03
N PHE A 104 3.62 -5.47 -2.01
CA PHE A 104 2.75 -4.31 -1.80
C PHE A 104 1.57 -4.66 -0.91
N ILE A 105 0.94 -5.80 -1.18
CA ILE A 105 -0.16 -6.32 -0.37
C ILE A 105 0.31 -6.57 1.05
N ILE A 106 1.45 -7.27 1.23
CA ILE A 106 2.02 -7.59 2.55
C ILE A 106 2.34 -6.31 3.33
N LEU A 107 2.96 -5.31 2.69
CA LEU A 107 3.28 -4.03 3.31
C LEU A 107 2.02 -3.35 3.84
N ASN A 108 0.96 -3.27 3.03
CA ASN A 108 -0.27 -2.60 3.41
C ASN A 108 -1.04 -3.32 4.52
N GLU A 109 -1.11 -4.66 4.46
CA GLU A 109 -1.68 -5.48 5.52
C GLU A 109 -0.94 -5.27 6.84
N SER A 110 0.40 -5.23 6.78
CA SER A 110 1.26 -5.03 7.94
C SER A 110 1.12 -3.61 8.52
N ILE A 111 1.03 -2.57 7.68
CA ILE A 111 0.85 -1.18 8.15
C ILE A 111 -0.44 -1.05 8.96
N ILE A 112 -1.53 -1.69 8.56
CA ILE A 112 -2.80 -1.61 9.28
C ILE A 112 -2.76 -2.38 10.58
N ALA A 113 -2.13 -3.56 10.58
CA ALA A 113 -1.91 -4.32 11.81
C ALA A 113 -1.14 -3.48 12.84
N TYR A 114 -0.05 -2.83 12.42
CA TYR A 114 0.74 -1.97 13.30
C TYR A 114 0.03 -0.66 13.66
N HIS A 115 -0.67 -0.02 12.72
CA HIS A 115 -1.50 1.15 13.01
C HIS A 115 -2.49 0.85 14.14
N LYS A 116 -3.16 -0.31 14.08
CA LYS A 116 -4.06 -0.74 15.14
C LYS A 116 -3.32 -1.03 16.45
N PHE A 117 -2.18 -1.70 16.39
CA PHE A 117 -1.32 -1.98 17.55
C PHE A 117 -0.89 -0.69 18.27
N TYR A 118 -0.56 0.37 17.54
CA TYR A 118 -0.16 1.67 18.09
C TYR A 118 -1.33 2.57 18.52
N GLY A 119 -2.55 2.03 18.57
CA GLY A 119 -3.73 2.76 19.07
C GLY A 119 -4.42 3.63 18.03
N GLY A 120 -4.29 3.30 16.73
CA GLY A 120 -5.05 3.94 15.68
C GLY A 120 -6.57 3.78 15.86
N ASP A 121 -7.27 4.91 15.73
CA ASP A 121 -8.71 5.08 15.99
C ASP A 121 -9.56 5.21 14.73
#